data_AF-A0A958ALA9-F1
#
_entry.id   AF-A0A958ALA9-F1
#
_cell.length_a   1.000
_cell.length_b   1.000
_cell.length_c   1.000
_cell.angle_alpha   90.00
_cell.angle_beta   90.00
_cell.angle_gamma   90.00
#
_symmetry.space_group_name_H-M   'P 1'
#
loop_
_entity.id
_entity.type
_entity.pdbx_description
1 polymer ?
#
loop_
_entity_poly.entity_id
_entity_poly.type
_entity_poly.pdbx_seq_one_letter_code
_entity_poly.pdbx_strand_id
1 'polypeptide(L)'
;GSSSIAGDDFTIMKNGIADALENDQCVFHDGRLELTVIQFASTARVEVDKAQINSSGDAVAIANAIRNMGQLGGSTNYADAFDLATNTIRFQKQRQLINITTDGAPNTPDSFAHIAAVQRAIAAGFDEIDVEAIGFAFTRSEVVSAADTSGRDAISILRDEIAYPQPGILVTTPDQWPPAGPGWVRTVASIQEFAATVCQKFRVVLVGGEGEIASPTPAPVQVPEPITVVLFGTGLAGIAGYARSRRKR
;
A
#
# COMPACT_ATOMS: atom_id res chain seq x y z
N GLY A 1 -0.58 2.01 10.85
CA GLY A 1 -1.24 1.51 12.07
C GLY A 1 -2.00 2.58 12.78
N SER A 2 -2.91 3.29 12.10
CA SER A 2 -3.96 4.13 12.70
C SER A 2 -4.85 3.32 13.64
N SER A 3 -5.64 3.99 14.48
CA SER A 3 -6.66 3.35 15.34
C SER A 3 -7.89 2.89 14.57
N SER A 4 -7.95 3.11 13.25
CA SER A 4 -8.90 2.41 12.40
C SER A 4 -8.69 0.89 12.49
N ILE A 5 -7.43 0.42 12.49
CA ILE A 5 -7.13 -1.02 12.42
C ILE A 5 -7.38 -1.66 13.78
N ALA A 6 -8.13 -2.76 13.81
CA ALA A 6 -8.09 -3.65 14.97
C ALA A 6 -6.67 -4.23 15.14
N GLY A 7 -6.22 -4.45 16.37
CA GLY A 7 -4.86 -4.98 16.63
C GLY A 7 -4.61 -6.35 15.98
N ASP A 8 -5.66 -7.18 15.90
CA ASP A 8 -5.61 -8.48 15.23
C ASP A 8 -5.51 -8.31 13.70
N ASP A 9 -6.27 -7.39 13.11
CA ASP A 9 -6.18 -7.07 11.68
C ASP A 9 -4.81 -6.47 11.31
N PHE A 10 -4.22 -5.63 12.16
CA PHE A 10 -2.85 -5.13 11.97
C PHE A 10 -1.82 -6.28 12.05
N THR A 11 -2.06 -7.26 12.91
CA THR A 11 -1.24 -8.48 13.01
C THR A 11 -1.36 -9.33 11.76
N ILE A 12 -2.56 -9.50 11.19
CA ILE A 12 -2.77 -10.19 9.90
C ILE A 12 -2.06 -9.44 8.76
N MET A 13 -2.21 -8.11 8.70
CA MET A 13 -1.58 -7.25 7.69
C MET A 13 -0.07 -7.43 7.63
N LYS A 14 0.60 -7.27 8.78
CA LYS A 14 2.06 -7.32 8.86
C LYS A 14 2.61 -8.73 8.69
N ASN A 15 1.85 -9.76 9.10
CA ASN A 15 2.21 -11.15 8.81
C ASN A 15 2.13 -11.44 7.31
N GLY A 16 1.04 -11.09 6.61
CA GLY A 16 0.94 -11.30 5.16
C GLY A 16 2.06 -10.60 4.37
N ILE A 17 2.43 -9.38 4.77
CA ILE A 17 3.59 -8.65 4.23
C ILE A 17 4.90 -9.42 4.47
N ALA A 18 5.14 -9.87 5.70
CA ALA A 18 6.34 -10.59 6.10
C ALA A 18 6.46 -11.96 5.40
N ASP A 19 5.36 -12.71 5.32
CA ASP A 19 5.28 -14.02 4.67
C ASP A 19 5.53 -13.90 3.15
N ALA A 20 5.08 -12.82 2.51
CA ALA A 20 5.37 -12.54 1.11
C ALA A 20 6.80 -12.01 0.88
N LEU A 21 7.42 -11.35 1.86
CA LEU A 21 8.83 -10.96 1.80
C LEU A 21 9.77 -12.17 1.94
N GLU A 22 9.40 -13.20 2.70
CA GLU A 22 10.20 -14.43 2.83
C GLU A 22 10.09 -15.38 1.63
N ASN A 23 9.19 -15.11 0.69
CA ASN A 23 8.91 -15.96 -0.46
C ASN A 23 9.58 -15.40 -1.73
N ASP A 24 10.58 -16.12 -2.24
CA ASP A 24 11.36 -15.73 -3.43
C ASP A 24 10.55 -15.67 -4.73
N GLN A 25 9.34 -16.27 -4.76
CA GLN A 25 8.39 -16.16 -5.86
C GLN A 25 7.56 -14.87 -5.82
N CYS A 26 7.57 -14.16 -4.70
CA CYS A 26 6.87 -12.89 -4.48
C CYS A 26 7.83 -11.70 -4.54
N VAL A 27 9.02 -11.83 -3.94
CA VAL A 27 10.02 -10.78 -3.79
C VAL A 27 11.42 -11.32 -4.10
N PHE A 28 12.22 -10.57 -4.86
CA PHE A 28 13.57 -11.00 -5.23
C PHE A 28 14.55 -10.94 -4.05
N HIS A 29 15.33 -12.01 -3.87
CA HIS A 29 16.36 -12.15 -2.83
C HIS A 29 17.79 -12.09 -3.42
N ASP A 30 18.03 -11.18 -4.37
CA ASP A 30 19.26 -11.13 -5.17
C ASP A 30 19.92 -9.74 -5.20
N GLY A 31 19.53 -8.86 -4.27
CA GLY A 31 20.09 -7.51 -4.12
C GLY A 31 19.43 -6.46 -5.00
N ARG A 32 18.48 -6.83 -5.87
CA ARG A 32 17.73 -5.88 -6.72
C ARG A 32 16.62 -5.12 -6.00
N LEU A 33 16.39 -5.32 -4.70
CA LEU A 33 15.39 -4.58 -3.93
C LEU A 33 16.01 -3.89 -2.72
N GLU A 34 15.84 -2.57 -2.63
CA GLU A 34 15.96 -1.81 -1.39
C GLU A 34 14.55 -1.53 -0.83
N LEU A 35 14.25 -2.04 0.36
CA LEU A 35 12.94 -1.87 1.01
C LEU A 35 13.03 -0.87 2.16
N THR A 36 12.10 0.08 2.18
CA THR A 36 11.80 0.90 3.37
C THR A 36 10.38 0.62 3.84
N VAL A 37 10.17 0.35 5.13
CA VAL A 37 8.83 0.16 5.70
C VAL A 37 8.53 1.31 6.63
N ILE A 38 7.42 2.01 6.39
CA ILE A 38 6.98 3.13 7.21
C ILE A 38 5.59 2.83 7.78
N GLN A 39 5.49 2.79 9.10
CA GLN A 39 4.19 2.79 9.74
C GLN A 39 3.70 4.23 9.89
N PHE A 40 2.47 4.51 9.46
CA PHE A 40 1.82 5.80 9.68
C PHE A 40 0.50 5.68 10.46
N ALA A 41 0.18 6.72 11.22
CA ALA A 41 -1.04 6.91 12.00
C ALA A 41 -1.24 8.42 12.21
N SER A 42 -1.39 8.93 13.45
CA SER A 42 -1.30 10.38 13.71
C SER A 42 0.04 10.99 13.29
N THR A 43 1.10 10.19 13.42
CA THR A 43 2.46 10.45 12.92
C THR A 43 2.97 9.23 12.16
N ALA A 44 4.09 9.38 11.45
CA ALA A 44 4.80 8.31 10.77
C ALA A 44 6.12 7.95 11.47
N ARG A 45 6.57 6.70 11.33
CA ARG A 45 7.92 6.26 11.72
C ARG A 45 8.46 5.19 10.76
N VAL A 46 9.76 5.20 10.56
CA VAL A 46 10.48 4.13 9.84
C VAL A 46 10.60 2.92 10.76
N GLU A 47 10.21 1.76 10.24
CA GLU A 47 10.25 0.45 10.93
C GLU A 47 11.36 -0.44 10.35
N VAL A 48 11.64 -0.28 9.05
CA VAL A 48 12.79 -0.87 8.34
C VAL A 48 13.36 0.25 7.47
N ASP A 49 14.63 0.62 7.68
CA ASP A 49 15.29 1.70 6.93
C ASP A 49 16.19 1.16 5.82
N LYS A 50 15.84 1.42 4.55
CA LYS A 50 16.67 1.15 3.36
C LYS A 50 17.40 -0.21 3.40
N ALA A 51 16.65 -1.27 3.69
CA ALA A 51 17.19 -2.61 3.82
C ALA A 51 17.26 -3.30 2.44
N GLN A 52 18.45 -3.67 2.01
CA GLN A 52 18.65 -4.40 0.76
C GLN A 52 18.42 -5.91 0.97
N ILE A 53 17.60 -6.53 0.10
CA ILE A 53 17.30 -7.97 0.19
C ILE A 53 18.26 -8.76 -0.70
N ASN A 54 19.44 -9.09 -0.17
CA ASN A 54 20.51 -9.79 -0.88
C ASN A 54 20.42 -11.33 -0.79
N SER A 55 19.58 -11.85 0.10
CA SER A 55 19.43 -13.27 0.38
C SER A 55 18.13 -13.57 1.13
N SER A 56 17.72 -14.83 1.17
CA SER A 56 16.60 -15.27 2.02
C SER A 56 16.86 -15.06 3.52
N GLY A 57 18.14 -14.93 3.94
CA GLY A 57 18.48 -14.57 5.32
C GLY A 57 18.12 -13.12 5.64
N ASP A 58 18.39 -12.20 4.71
CA ASP A 58 17.99 -10.79 4.83
C ASP A 58 16.47 -10.65 4.80
N ALA A 59 15.80 -11.38 3.89
CA ALA A 59 14.35 -11.43 3.80
C ALA A 59 13.70 -11.84 5.14
N VAL A 60 14.17 -12.93 5.76
CA VAL A 60 13.70 -13.39 7.09
C VAL A 60 14.01 -12.37 8.19
N ALA A 61 15.17 -11.70 8.16
CA ALA A 61 15.49 -10.66 9.15
C ALA A 61 14.53 -9.46 9.06
N ILE A 62 14.25 -8.99 7.84
CA ILE A 62 13.34 -7.89 7.54
C ILE A 62 11.88 -8.27 7.88
N ALA A 63 11.45 -9.47 7.48
CA ALA A 63 10.15 -10.01 7.79
C ALA A 63 9.92 -10.09 9.31
N ASN A 64 10.92 -10.52 10.08
CA ASN A 64 10.84 -10.52 11.54
C ASN A 64 10.78 -9.11 12.15
N ALA A 65 11.45 -8.11 11.59
CA ALA A 65 11.29 -6.71 12.02
C ALA A 65 9.83 -6.25 11.82
N ILE A 66 9.23 -6.57 10.67
CA ILE A 66 7.82 -6.27 10.34
C ILE A 66 6.86 -7.01 11.29
N ARG A 67 7.09 -8.29 11.56
CA ARG A 67 6.34 -9.08 12.56
C ARG A 67 6.53 -8.57 14.00
N ASN A 68 7.52 -7.74 14.28
CA ASN A 68 7.74 -7.11 15.59
C ASN A 68 7.21 -5.66 15.73
N MET A 69 6.80 -4.99 14.65
CA MET A 69 6.22 -3.63 14.71
C MET A 69 5.02 -3.55 15.67
N GLY A 70 5.05 -2.64 16.66
CA GLY A 70 3.88 -2.31 17.48
C GLY A 70 2.98 -1.27 16.81
N GLN A 71 1.66 -1.45 16.83
CA GLN A 71 0.71 -0.50 16.22
C GLN A 71 0.80 0.88 16.89
N LEU A 72 0.81 1.96 16.11
CA LEU A 72 0.89 3.34 16.61
C LEU A 72 -0.41 3.82 17.27
N GLY A 73 -1.55 3.56 16.63
CA GLY A 73 -2.85 4.15 16.98
C GLY A 73 -2.97 5.63 16.58
N GLY A 74 -4.19 6.15 16.61
CA GLY A 74 -4.51 7.55 16.26
C GLY A 74 -5.18 7.72 14.89
N SER A 75 -5.04 8.90 14.31
CA SER A 75 -5.61 9.28 13.00
C SER A 75 -4.87 8.62 11.83
N THR A 76 -5.25 8.97 10.60
CA THR A 76 -4.67 8.50 9.34
C THR A 76 -4.01 9.69 8.62
N ASN A 77 -2.79 10.04 9.04
CA ASN A 77 -2.04 11.21 8.54
C ASN A 77 -1.16 10.84 7.33
N TYR A 78 -1.75 10.91 6.14
CA TYR A 78 -1.03 10.66 4.89
C TYR A 78 0.10 11.67 4.62
N ALA A 79 -0.05 12.93 5.05
CA ALA A 79 0.95 13.96 4.77
C ALA A 79 2.29 13.63 5.45
N ASP A 80 2.25 13.28 6.74
CA ASP A 80 3.44 12.88 7.50
C ASP A 80 4.04 11.55 6.99
N ALA A 81 3.21 10.66 6.46
CA ALA A 81 3.64 9.43 5.79
C ALA A 81 4.48 9.72 4.53
N PHE A 82 3.97 10.55 3.62
CA PHE A 82 4.67 10.96 2.40
C PHE A 82 5.91 11.82 2.69
N ASP A 83 5.83 12.75 3.63
CA ASP A 83 6.97 13.57 4.03
C ASP A 83 8.08 12.71 4.63
N LEU A 84 7.74 11.70 5.45
CA LEU A 84 8.75 10.79 5.99
C LEU A 84 9.38 9.92 4.89
N ALA A 85 8.61 9.36 3.95
CA ALA A 85 9.18 8.61 2.83
C ALA A 85 10.14 9.48 1.99
N THR A 86 9.69 10.69 1.63
CA THR A 86 10.46 11.65 0.84
C THR A 86 11.76 12.07 1.52
N ASN A 87 11.78 12.18 2.86
CA ASN A 87 12.99 12.52 3.60
C ASN A 87 13.88 11.29 3.95
N THR A 88 13.34 10.07 3.90
CA THR A 88 14.05 8.84 4.28
C THR A 88 14.81 8.21 3.11
N ILE A 89 14.19 8.20 1.93
CA ILE A 89 14.75 7.58 0.72
C ILE A 89 15.83 8.46 0.10
N ARG A 90 16.85 7.81 -0.45
CA ARG A 90 17.91 8.46 -1.21
C ARG A 90 17.62 8.30 -2.69
N PHE A 91 17.09 9.33 -3.31
CA PHE A 91 16.76 9.31 -4.74
C PHE A 91 18.00 9.03 -5.60
N GLN A 92 18.04 7.82 -6.15
CA GLN A 92 19.01 7.39 -7.15
C GLN A 92 18.33 7.34 -8.53
N LYS A 93 19.07 7.06 -9.61
CA LYS A 93 18.51 6.98 -10.97
C LYS A 93 17.74 5.68 -11.26
N GLN A 94 17.20 5.06 -10.23
CA GLN A 94 16.51 3.77 -10.25
C GLN A 94 15.02 3.97 -10.02
N ARG A 95 14.19 2.99 -10.44
CA ARG A 95 12.74 3.05 -10.25
C ARG A 95 12.40 3.06 -8.76
N GLN A 96 11.68 4.08 -8.33
CA GLN A 96 11.29 4.30 -6.95
C GLN A 96 9.79 4.45 -6.84
N LEU A 97 9.17 3.65 -5.97
CA LEU A 97 7.72 3.67 -5.82
C LEU A 97 7.29 3.63 -4.36
N ILE A 98 6.14 4.24 -4.10
CA ILE A 98 5.42 4.11 -2.84
C ILE A 98 4.27 3.15 -3.04
N ASN A 99 4.11 2.19 -2.14
CA ASN A 99 2.88 1.44 -2.01
C ASN A 99 2.21 1.71 -0.66
N ILE A 100 0.95 2.11 -0.69
CA ILE A 100 0.12 2.31 0.49
C ILE A 100 -0.89 1.18 0.66
N THR A 101 -0.89 0.51 1.80
CA THR A 101 -2.01 -0.34 2.21
C THR A 101 -2.87 0.48 3.19
N THR A 102 -4.19 0.55 3.00
CA THR A 102 -5.09 1.41 3.81
C THR A 102 -6.55 0.94 3.84
N ASP A 103 -7.34 1.46 4.78
CA ASP A 103 -8.81 1.36 4.84
C ASP A 103 -9.61 2.55 4.33
N GLY A 104 -8.95 3.68 4.09
CA GLY A 104 -9.71 4.90 4.26
C GLY A 104 -8.93 6.18 4.05
N ALA A 105 -9.72 7.24 4.01
CA ALA A 105 -9.27 8.57 3.72
C ALA A 105 -8.38 9.15 4.85
N PRO A 106 -7.61 10.21 4.52
CA PRO A 106 -7.06 11.11 5.52
C PRO A 106 -8.14 11.58 6.50
N ASN A 107 -7.84 11.53 7.80
CA ASN A 107 -8.77 11.99 8.86
C ASN A 107 -8.12 12.95 9.87
N THR A 108 -7.09 13.67 9.42
CA THR A 108 -6.46 14.79 10.11
C THR A 108 -7.28 16.09 10.00
N PRO A 109 -7.11 17.05 10.93
CA PRO A 109 -7.83 18.34 10.90
C PRO A 109 -7.64 19.13 9.60
N ASP A 110 -6.44 19.06 9.01
CA ASP A 110 -6.26 19.35 7.59
C ASP A 110 -6.41 18.03 6.82
N SER A 111 -7.52 17.88 6.10
CA SER A 111 -7.81 16.72 5.24
C SER A 111 -7.35 16.91 3.79
N PHE A 112 -6.59 17.98 3.47
CA PHE A 112 -6.04 18.26 2.14
C PHE A 112 -4.50 18.29 2.13
N ALA A 113 -3.85 18.30 3.31
CA ALA A 113 -2.39 18.28 3.46
C ALA A 113 -1.68 17.18 2.66
N HIS A 114 -2.33 16.03 2.43
CA HIS A 114 -1.78 14.92 1.65
C HIS A 114 -1.53 15.30 0.19
N ILE A 115 -2.35 16.16 -0.42
CA ILE A 115 -2.19 16.58 -1.82
C ILE A 115 -0.82 17.24 -1.99
N ALA A 116 -0.48 18.18 -1.09
CA ALA A 116 0.81 18.86 -1.12
C ALA A 116 1.99 17.91 -0.83
N ALA A 117 1.79 16.86 -0.01
CA ALA A 117 2.81 15.88 0.30
C ALA A 117 3.05 14.88 -0.85
N VAL A 118 2.00 14.43 -1.53
CA VAL A 118 2.07 13.64 -2.76
C VAL A 118 2.84 14.41 -3.84
N GLN A 119 2.53 15.70 -4.04
CA GLN A 119 3.27 16.53 -5.00
C GLN A 119 4.74 16.72 -4.62
N ARG A 120 5.09 16.76 -3.32
CA ARG A 120 6.49 16.74 -2.88
C ARG A 120 7.18 15.41 -3.18
N ALA A 121 6.50 14.28 -2.96
CA ALA A 121 7.02 12.95 -3.27
C ALA A 121 7.31 12.79 -4.79
N ILE A 122 6.34 13.17 -5.63
CA ILE A 122 6.51 13.17 -7.10
C ILE A 122 7.68 14.07 -7.52
N ALA A 123 7.73 15.30 -6.99
CA ALA A 123 8.80 16.25 -7.31
C ALA A 123 10.20 15.82 -6.82
N ALA A 124 10.28 14.96 -5.80
CA ALA A 124 11.53 14.39 -5.32
C ALA A 124 12.04 13.23 -6.18
N GLY A 125 11.14 12.55 -6.91
CA GLY A 125 11.49 11.52 -7.89
C GLY A 125 10.89 10.13 -7.64
N PHE A 126 9.73 10.03 -6.99
CA PHE A 126 8.95 8.79 -7.04
C PHE A 126 8.24 8.66 -8.40
N ASP A 127 8.42 7.52 -9.07
CA ASP A 127 7.86 7.21 -10.39
C ASP A 127 6.39 6.76 -10.30
N GLU A 128 5.99 6.19 -9.16
CA GLU A 128 4.71 5.48 -8.99
C GLU A 128 4.24 5.53 -7.53
N ILE A 129 2.94 5.69 -7.34
CA ILE A 129 2.26 5.56 -6.05
C ILE A 129 1.06 4.64 -6.23
N ASP A 130 1.08 3.49 -5.56
CA ASP A 130 0.06 2.45 -5.59
C ASP A 130 -0.68 2.31 -4.27
N VAL A 131 -1.91 1.81 -4.30
CA VAL A 131 -2.78 1.69 -3.12
C VAL A 131 -3.54 0.36 -3.06
N GLU A 132 -3.48 -0.35 -1.94
CA GLU A 132 -4.53 -1.30 -1.56
C GLU A 132 -5.55 -0.65 -0.63
N ALA A 133 -6.79 -0.57 -1.11
CA ALA A 133 -7.94 -0.12 -0.36
C ALA A 133 -8.65 -1.35 0.25
N ILE A 134 -8.41 -1.62 1.53
CA ILE A 134 -8.95 -2.74 2.32
C ILE A 134 -10.33 -2.42 2.89
N GLY A 135 -11.24 -3.39 2.85
CA GLY A 135 -12.61 -3.26 3.35
C GLY A 135 -13.58 -2.67 2.32
N PHE A 136 -13.08 -2.32 1.12
CA PHE A 136 -13.89 -1.82 0.02
C PHE A 136 -14.32 -2.99 -0.86
N ALA A 137 -15.47 -3.58 -0.56
CA ALA A 137 -16.09 -4.57 -1.44
C ALA A 137 -16.94 -3.85 -2.50
N PHE A 138 -16.58 -3.95 -3.78
CA PHE A 138 -17.34 -3.36 -4.88
C PHE A 138 -18.61 -4.17 -5.18
N THR A 139 -19.63 -4.06 -4.32
CA THR A 139 -20.97 -4.54 -4.66
C THR A 139 -21.57 -3.63 -5.74
N ARG A 140 -22.28 -4.24 -6.71
CA ARG A 140 -22.56 -3.68 -8.05
C ARG A 140 -23.52 -2.48 -8.11
N SER A 141 -23.72 -1.73 -7.03
CA SER A 141 -24.55 -0.51 -7.01
C SER A 141 -24.05 0.64 -6.14
N GLU A 142 -23.26 0.40 -5.08
CA GLU A 142 -22.84 1.47 -4.16
C GLU A 142 -21.41 1.24 -3.65
N VAL A 143 -20.55 2.27 -3.78
CA VAL A 143 -19.26 2.32 -3.09
C VAL A 143 -19.55 2.76 -1.65
N VAL A 144 -19.55 1.81 -0.72
CA VAL A 144 -19.56 2.13 0.73
C VAL A 144 -18.11 2.37 1.16
N SER A 145 -17.56 3.51 0.76
CA SER A 145 -16.25 3.97 1.20
C SER A 145 -16.31 4.55 2.62
N ALA A 146 -15.20 4.49 3.36
CA ALA A 146 -14.95 5.50 4.38
C ALA A 146 -15.00 6.91 3.76
N ALA A 147 -15.50 7.91 4.48
CA ALA A 147 -15.41 9.30 4.06
C ALA A 147 -14.31 10.03 4.83
N ASP A 148 -13.68 11.04 4.21
CA ASP A 148 -12.80 11.97 4.93
C ASP A 148 -13.60 12.90 5.86
N THR A 149 -12.92 13.74 6.65
CA THR A 149 -13.63 14.66 7.56
C THR A 149 -14.46 15.73 6.83
N SER A 150 -14.22 15.93 5.52
CA SER A 150 -14.96 16.83 4.64
C SER A 150 -16.12 16.13 3.89
N GLY A 151 -16.34 14.83 4.11
CA GLY A 151 -17.39 14.05 3.47
C GLY A 151 -17.08 13.52 2.06
N ARG A 152 -15.81 13.54 1.63
CA ARG A 152 -15.35 12.98 0.35
C ARG A 152 -15.16 11.47 0.43
N ASP A 153 -15.57 10.77 -0.61
CA ASP A 153 -15.41 9.32 -0.80
C ASP A 153 -13.92 8.93 -0.82
N ALA A 154 -13.52 7.95 0.00
CA ALA A 154 -12.11 7.56 0.12
C ALA A 154 -11.56 6.96 -1.17
N ILE A 155 -12.33 6.18 -1.95
CA ILE A 155 -11.83 5.62 -3.23
C ILE A 155 -11.46 6.73 -4.20
N SER A 156 -12.23 7.81 -4.24
CA SER A 156 -11.99 9.00 -5.05
C SER A 156 -10.72 9.73 -4.59
N ILE A 157 -10.52 9.91 -3.27
CA ILE A 157 -9.26 10.47 -2.75
C ILE A 157 -8.06 9.57 -3.08
N LEU A 158 -8.18 8.27 -2.86
CA LEU A 158 -7.10 7.31 -3.13
C LEU A 158 -6.73 7.28 -4.62
N ARG A 159 -7.71 7.37 -5.52
CA ARG A 159 -7.52 7.34 -6.98
C ARG A 159 -7.05 8.67 -7.55
N ASP A 160 -7.68 9.77 -7.17
CA ASP A 160 -7.52 11.07 -7.82
C ASP A 160 -6.44 11.94 -7.15
N GLU A 161 -6.13 11.70 -5.87
CA GLU A 161 -5.27 12.58 -5.05
C GLU A 161 -4.05 11.88 -4.43
N ILE A 162 -4.05 10.55 -4.31
CA ILE A 162 -2.98 9.76 -3.65
C ILE A 162 -2.17 8.94 -4.64
N ALA A 163 -2.82 8.06 -5.41
CA ALA A 163 -2.13 7.24 -6.42
C ALA A 163 -1.42 8.12 -7.46
N TYR A 164 -0.40 7.59 -8.14
CA TYR A 164 0.36 8.32 -9.16
C TYR A 164 0.94 7.36 -10.20
N PRO A 165 0.81 7.60 -11.52
CA PRO A 165 0.15 8.75 -12.18
C PRO A 165 -1.32 8.99 -11.83
N GLN A 166 -1.77 10.24 -11.95
CA GLN A 166 -3.12 10.69 -11.58
C GLN A 166 -4.01 10.94 -12.81
N PRO A 167 -5.30 10.52 -12.80
CA PRO A 167 -5.94 9.65 -11.81
C PRO A 167 -5.46 8.21 -11.95
N GLY A 168 -5.33 7.50 -10.82
CA GLY A 168 -4.86 6.12 -10.80
C GLY A 168 -5.86 5.11 -11.42
N ILE A 169 -5.34 3.96 -11.85
CA ILE A 169 -6.14 2.86 -12.39
C ILE A 169 -6.89 2.17 -11.23
N LEU A 170 -8.21 2.26 -11.23
CA LEU A 170 -9.05 1.61 -10.21
C LEU A 170 -9.29 0.14 -10.57
N VAL A 171 -8.75 -0.77 -9.77
CA VAL A 171 -8.88 -2.24 -9.88
C VAL A 171 -9.85 -2.74 -8.80
N THR A 172 -11.05 -3.14 -9.21
CA THR A 172 -12.15 -3.54 -8.31
C THR A 172 -12.55 -5.00 -8.42
N THR A 173 -12.10 -5.71 -9.45
CA THR A 173 -12.40 -7.13 -9.65
C THR A 173 -11.14 -7.92 -10.05
N PRO A 174 -11.07 -9.24 -9.77
CA PRO A 174 -9.88 -10.06 -10.06
C PRO A 174 -9.50 -10.12 -11.55
N ASP A 175 -10.44 -9.94 -12.48
CA ASP A 175 -10.21 -9.91 -13.92
C ASP A 175 -9.55 -8.62 -14.42
N GLN A 176 -9.48 -7.57 -13.58
CA GLN A 176 -8.76 -6.32 -13.84
C GLN A 176 -7.30 -6.36 -13.33
N TRP A 177 -6.84 -7.52 -12.86
CA TRP A 177 -5.47 -7.71 -12.35
C TRP A 177 -4.62 -8.57 -13.30
N PRO A 178 -3.39 -8.15 -13.67
CA PRO A 178 -2.71 -6.91 -13.25
C PRO A 178 -3.29 -5.65 -13.91
N PRO A 179 -3.11 -4.46 -13.29
CA PRO A 179 -3.45 -3.18 -13.90
C PRO A 179 -2.64 -2.93 -15.17
N ALA A 180 -3.22 -2.21 -16.13
CA ALA A 180 -2.63 -1.96 -17.46
C ALA A 180 -1.51 -0.90 -17.48
N GLY A 181 -1.05 -0.42 -16.32
CA GLY A 181 -0.07 0.65 -16.19
C GLY A 181 0.20 0.97 -14.71
N PRO A 182 1.18 1.85 -14.45
CA PRO A 182 1.55 2.23 -13.10
C PRO A 182 0.50 3.12 -12.43
N GLY A 183 0.52 3.18 -11.10
CA GLY A 183 -0.34 4.08 -10.33
C GLY A 183 -1.77 3.58 -10.25
N TRP A 184 -2.02 2.66 -9.34
CA TRP A 184 -3.31 1.98 -9.25
C TRP A 184 -3.88 1.91 -7.83
N VAL A 185 -5.20 1.75 -7.74
CA VAL A 185 -5.93 1.50 -6.49
C VAL A 185 -6.62 0.16 -6.60
N ARG A 186 -6.12 -0.86 -5.89
CA ARG A 186 -6.75 -2.18 -5.80
C ARG A 186 -7.66 -2.22 -4.59
N THR A 187 -8.95 -2.44 -4.79
CA THR A 187 -9.86 -2.73 -3.68
C THR A 187 -9.76 -4.20 -3.28
N VAL A 188 -9.66 -4.49 -1.99
CA VAL A 188 -9.74 -5.84 -1.41
C VAL A 188 -10.79 -5.83 -0.30
N ALA A 189 -11.64 -6.84 -0.24
CA ALA A 189 -12.83 -6.83 0.62
C ALA A 189 -12.51 -7.05 2.11
N SER A 190 -11.33 -7.56 2.44
CA SER A 190 -10.93 -7.87 3.83
C SER A 190 -9.42 -7.88 4.03
N ILE A 191 -8.96 -7.82 5.28
CA ILE A 191 -7.53 -7.92 5.60
C ILE A 191 -6.97 -9.32 5.34
N GLN A 192 -7.82 -10.35 5.43
CA GLN A 192 -7.46 -11.73 5.10
C GLN A 192 -7.23 -11.87 3.58
N GLU A 193 -8.05 -11.21 2.75
CA GLU A 193 -7.83 -11.13 1.31
C GLU A 193 -6.56 -10.34 0.96
N PHE A 194 -6.30 -9.22 1.63
CA PHE A 194 -5.04 -8.50 1.50
C PHE A 194 -3.83 -9.41 1.77
N ALA A 195 -3.81 -10.10 2.91
CA ALA A 195 -2.72 -11.01 3.27
C ALA A 195 -2.56 -12.16 2.26
N ALA A 196 -3.66 -12.66 1.69
CA ALA A 196 -3.63 -13.70 0.66
C ALA A 196 -3.18 -13.20 -0.73
N THR A 197 -3.24 -11.89 -1.01
CA THR A 197 -3.01 -11.32 -2.35
C THR A 197 -1.77 -10.41 -2.46
N VAL A 198 -1.18 -10.00 -1.34
CA VAL A 198 0.02 -9.13 -1.30
C VAL A 198 1.22 -9.69 -2.08
N CYS A 199 1.37 -11.01 -2.19
CA CYS A 199 2.36 -11.63 -3.08
C CYS A 199 2.12 -11.32 -4.57
N GLN A 200 0.86 -11.35 -5.04
CA GLN A 200 0.51 -11.03 -6.43
C GLN A 200 0.89 -9.58 -6.76
N LYS A 201 0.64 -8.68 -5.80
CA LYS A 201 1.05 -7.27 -5.81
C LYS A 201 2.56 -7.12 -5.94
N PHE A 202 3.36 -7.71 -5.05
CA PHE A 202 4.81 -7.56 -5.14
C PHE A 202 5.37 -8.03 -6.49
N ARG A 203 4.80 -9.08 -7.09
CA ARG A 203 5.17 -9.50 -8.44
C ARG A 203 4.87 -8.43 -9.51
N VAL A 204 3.70 -7.80 -9.49
CA VAL A 204 3.36 -6.70 -10.44
C VAL A 204 4.28 -5.50 -10.24
N VAL A 205 4.45 -5.09 -8.99
CA VAL A 205 5.26 -3.93 -8.60
C VAL A 205 6.73 -4.13 -8.99
N LEU A 206 7.32 -5.29 -8.67
CA LEU A 206 8.76 -5.56 -8.85
C LEU A 206 9.14 -6.03 -10.27
N VAL A 207 8.24 -6.65 -11.03
CA VAL A 207 8.49 -7.05 -12.42
C VAL A 207 8.14 -5.93 -13.41
N GLY A 208 7.24 -5.02 -13.03
CA GLY A 208 6.55 -4.13 -13.95
C GLY A 208 5.32 -4.82 -14.52
N GLY A 209 4.20 -4.11 -14.62
CA GLY A 209 2.87 -4.68 -14.92
C GLY A 209 2.66 -5.26 -16.33
N GLU A 210 3.70 -5.35 -17.17
CA GLU A 210 3.59 -6.03 -18.46
C GLU A 210 3.58 -7.55 -18.26
N GLY A 211 2.51 -8.19 -18.69
CA GLY A 211 2.23 -9.59 -18.40
C GLY A 211 3.14 -10.59 -19.12
N GLU A 212 4.35 -10.79 -18.62
CA GLU A 212 5.21 -11.92 -19.01
C GLU A 212 5.31 -12.96 -17.89
N ILE A 213 4.32 -13.87 -17.84
CA ILE A 213 4.55 -15.18 -17.21
C ILE A 213 5.50 -15.93 -18.15
N ALA A 214 6.80 -15.83 -17.86
CA ALA A 214 7.88 -16.28 -18.73
C ALA A 214 7.65 -17.69 -19.29
N SER A 215 7.60 -17.77 -20.63
CA SER A 215 7.79 -19.04 -21.33
C SER A 215 9.28 -19.42 -21.24
N PRO A 216 9.65 -20.70 -21.06
CA PRO A 216 11.02 -21.07 -20.78
C PRO A 216 11.89 -21.03 -22.05
N THR A 217 12.40 -19.86 -22.39
CA THR A 217 13.47 -19.67 -23.39
C THR A 217 14.46 -18.63 -22.88
N PRO A 218 15.76 -18.95 -22.72
CA PRO A 218 16.72 -18.03 -22.12
C PRO A 218 17.11 -16.94 -23.12
N ALA A 219 16.52 -15.76 -22.97
CA ALA A 219 17.07 -14.52 -23.50
C ALA A 219 18.42 -14.20 -22.81
N PRO A 220 19.36 -13.50 -23.48
CA PRO A 220 20.63 -13.14 -22.86
C PRO A 220 20.41 -12.27 -21.61
N VAL A 221 21.18 -12.57 -20.55
CA VAL A 221 21.02 -11.95 -19.22
C VAL A 221 21.34 -10.45 -19.26
N GLN A 222 20.32 -9.62 -19.48
CA GLN A 222 20.34 -8.24 -18.99
C GLN A 222 20.14 -8.28 -17.48
N VAL A 223 21.14 -7.79 -16.75
CA VAL A 223 21.06 -7.60 -15.30
C VAL A 223 20.03 -6.50 -15.05
N PRO A 224 18.88 -6.79 -14.39
CA PRO A 224 17.88 -5.76 -14.10
C PRO A 224 18.43 -4.82 -13.04
N GLU A 225 18.18 -3.51 -13.20
CA GLU A 225 18.58 -2.51 -12.21
C GLU A 225 17.81 -2.70 -10.88
N PRO A 226 18.39 -2.28 -9.74
CA PRO A 226 17.66 -2.29 -8.47
C PRO A 226 16.42 -1.40 -8.50
N ILE A 227 15.42 -1.78 -7.70
CA ILE A 227 14.15 -1.09 -7.49
C ILE A 227 14.06 -0.74 -6.00
N THR A 228 13.52 0.44 -5.67
CA THR A 228 13.24 0.82 -4.28
C THR A 228 11.74 0.86 -4.03
N VAL A 229 11.28 0.21 -2.96
CA VAL A 229 9.86 0.16 -2.58
C VAL A 229 9.65 0.71 -1.17
N VAL A 230 8.66 1.59 -1.00
CA VAL A 230 8.09 1.92 0.32
C VAL A 230 6.82 1.13 0.55
N LEU A 231 6.61 0.63 1.76
CA LEU A 231 5.33 0.05 2.17
C LEU A 231 4.74 0.73 3.42
N PHE A 232 3.48 1.13 3.32
CA PHE A 232 2.65 1.67 4.40
C PHE A 232 1.45 0.77 4.71
N GLY A 233 0.81 0.89 5.89
CA GLY A 233 -0.32 0.03 6.30
C GLY A 233 -1.36 0.64 7.26
N THR A 234 -2.63 0.70 6.84
CA THR A 234 -3.88 1.04 7.59
C THR A 234 -5.07 0.13 7.14
N GLY A 235 -6.20 0.07 7.86
CA GLY A 235 -7.23 -1.00 7.91
C GLY A 235 -8.40 -0.58 8.86
N LEU A 236 -9.70 -0.89 8.68
CA LEU A 236 -10.82 -0.37 9.53
C LEU A 236 -11.98 -1.33 9.75
N ALA A 237 -12.59 -1.27 10.94
CA ALA A 237 -13.78 -2.02 11.33
C ALA A 237 -15.12 -1.41 10.83
N GLY A 238 -15.95 -2.21 10.16
CA GLY A 238 -17.23 -1.77 9.60
C GLY A 238 -18.22 -1.18 10.61
N ILE A 239 -18.88 -0.09 10.24
CA ILE A 239 -19.96 0.53 11.02
C ILE A 239 -21.21 -0.34 10.93
N ALA A 240 -21.58 -1.02 12.03
CA ALA A 240 -22.86 -1.71 12.14
C ALA A 240 -24.02 -0.69 12.12
N GLY A 241 -24.94 -0.86 11.17
CA GLY A 241 -25.98 0.14 10.88
C GLY A 241 -26.98 0.38 12.01
N TYR A 242 -27.18 1.64 12.37
CA TYR A 242 -28.19 2.08 13.34
C TYR A 242 -29.60 2.02 12.74
N ALA A 243 -30.32 0.92 12.98
CA ALA A 243 -31.68 0.71 12.50
C ALA A 243 -32.70 1.62 13.22
N ARG A 244 -32.94 2.81 12.66
CA ARG A 244 -33.88 3.82 13.19
C ARG A 244 -35.33 3.46 12.85
N SER A 245 -35.99 2.63 13.69
CA SER A 245 -37.43 2.39 13.55
C SER A 245 -38.23 3.66 13.91
N ARG A 246 -39.01 4.16 12.94
CA ARG A 246 -39.99 5.24 13.11
C ARG A 246 -41.26 4.83 12.38
N ARG A 247 -42.42 5.15 12.99
CA ARG A 247 -43.83 4.86 12.59
C ARG A 247 -44.41 3.63 13.31
N LYS A 248 -45.69 3.64 13.75
CA LYS A 248 -46.75 4.67 13.62
C LYS A 248 -47.87 4.44 14.64
N ARG A 249 -48.49 5.55 15.08
CA ARG A 249 -49.74 5.68 15.86
C ARG A 249 -49.67 5.25 17.33
#